data_AF-A0A3M1M2I9-F1
#
_entry.id   AF-A0A3M1M2I9-F1
#
_cell.length_a   1.000
_cell.length_b   1.000
_cell.length_c   1.000
_cell.angle_alpha   90.00
_cell.angle_beta   90.00
_cell.angle_gamma   90.00
#
_symmetry.space_group_name_H-M   'P 1'
#
loop_
_entity.id
_entity.type
_entity.pdbx_description
1 polymer ?
#
loop_
_entity_poly.entity_id
_entity_poly.type
_entity_poly.pdbx_seq_one_letter_code
_entity_poly.pdbx_strand_id
1 'polypeptide(L)'
;MSDWIAWLPLMAGLVVLQASGEEAVFRGYLVQQIARRTHSRVVLILLTSGLFGFLHIDPSFDEPQALAFMLLTFGFGAIACLLVIRTGSLSAAIGFHIAANWAALLVVGTELPGRGVTSLWAFDGSAISPLMLADGVALLATWIWLQSPLSPLLPAPAQT
;
A
#
# COMPACT_ATOMS: atom_id res chain seq x y z
N MET A 1 23.68 -21.26 8.78
CA MET A 1 22.38 -20.71 9.21
C MET A 1 22.25 -19.36 8.52
N SER A 2 21.10 -19.05 7.95
CA SER A 2 20.97 -18.01 6.92
C SER A 2 21.12 -16.59 7.50
N ASP A 3 22.11 -15.85 7.01
CA ASP A 3 22.52 -14.51 7.50
C ASP A 3 21.47 -13.40 7.29
N TRP A 4 20.32 -13.70 6.68
CA TRP A 4 19.30 -12.72 6.31
C TRP A 4 18.67 -11.99 7.51
N ILE A 5 18.56 -12.65 8.67
CA ILE A 5 18.05 -12.01 9.90
C ILE A 5 18.95 -10.84 10.33
N ALA A 6 20.27 -10.93 10.11
CA ALA A 6 21.19 -9.85 10.41
C ALA A 6 20.93 -8.61 9.54
N TRP A 7 20.33 -8.82 8.35
CA TRP A 7 19.96 -7.77 7.41
C TRP A 7 18.55 -7.21 7.62
N LEU A 8 17.73 -7.80 8.52
CA LEU A 8 16.37 -7.32 8.80
C LEU A 8 16.31 -5.82 9.16
N PRO A 9 17.19 -5.26 10.02
CA PRO A 9 17.16 -3.83 10.31
C PRO A 9 17.43 -2.97 9.07
N LEU A 10 18.36 -3.41 8.21
CA LEU A 10 18.65 -2.73 6.96
C LEU A 10 17.45 -2.81 6.00
N MET A 11 16.87 -3.99 5.81
CA MET A 11 15.69 -4.19 4.97
C MET A 11 14.50 -3.35 5.46
N ALA A 12 14.24 -3.33 6.77
CA ALA A 12 13.21 -2.49 7.36
C ALA A 12 13.43 -1.00 7.08
N GLY A 13 14.67 -0.52 7.21
CA GLY A 13 15.04 0.87 6.88
C GLY A 13 14.91 1.18 5.38
N LEU A 14 15.25 0.24 4.50
CA LEU A 14 15.08 0.39 3.06
C LEU A 14 13.61 0.44 2.66
N VAL A 15 12.74 -0.35 3.30
CA VAL A 15 11.29 -0.26 3.10
C VAL A 15 10.76 1.10 3.54
N VAL A 16 11.28 1.68 4.62
CA VAL A 16 10.92 3.05 5.03
C VAL A 16 11.30 4.06 3.94
N LEU A 17 12.50 3.96 3.38
CA LEU A 17 12.94 4.84 2.30
C LEU A 17 12.10 4.65 1.03
N GLN A 18 11.83 3.41 0.65
CA GLN A 18 10.99 3.05 -0.50
C GLN A 18 9.58 3.64 -0.34
N ALA A 19 8.88 3.31 0.74
CA ALA A 19 7.53 3.79 1.02
C ALA A 19 7.47 5.32 1.07
N SER A 20 8.46 5.97 1.70
CA SER A 20 8.54 7.43 1.74
C SER A 20 8.71 8.05 0.35
N GLY A 21 9.57 7.46 -0.49
CA GLY A 21 9.79 7.92 -1.87
C GLY A 21 8.55 7.76 -2.74
N GLU A 22 7.90 6.60 -2.67
CA GLU A 22 6.66 6.34 -3.41
C GLU A 22 5.55 7.31 -2.97
N GLU A 23 5.29 7.44 -1.67
CA GLU A 23 4.24 8.37 -1.21
C GLU A 23 4.57 9.83 -1.54
N ALA A 24 5.83 10.26 -1.46
CA ALA A 24 6.24 11.61 -1.86
C ALA A 24 5.91 11.90 -3.33
N VAL A 25 6.09 10.93 -4.22
CA VAL A 25 5.74 11.06 -5.64
C VAL A 25 4.23 10.99 -5.84
N PHE A 26 3.58 9.93 -5.36
CA PHE A 26 2.18 9.65 -5.68
C PHE A 26 1.19 10.51 -4.89
N ARG A 27 1.38 10.64 -3.58
CA ARG A 27 0.44 11.32 -2.66
C ARG A 27 0.89 12.74 -2.32
N GLY A 28 2.17 13.04 -2.50
CA GLY A 28 2.71 14.40 -2.47
C GLY A 28 2.57 15.08 -3.83
N TYR A 29 3.55 14.87 -4.71
CA TYR A 29 3.71 15.63 -5.95
C TYR A 29 2.53 15.46 -6.91
N LEU A 30 2.13 14.23 -7.25
CA LEU A 30 1.07 14.00 -8.24
C LEU A 30 -0.30 14.50 -7.76
N VAL A 31 -0.68 14.23 -6.51
CA VAL A 31 -1.91 14.79 -5.92
C VAL A 31 -1.92 16.31 -6.01
N GLN A 32 -0.82 16.99 -5.64
CA GLN A 32 -0.72 18.45 -5.74
C GLN A 32 -0.87 18.94 -7.19
N GLN A 33 -0.22 18.29 -8.16
CA GLN A 33 -0.31 18.71 -9.57
C GLN A 33 -1.71 18.51 -10.17
N ILE A 34 -2.40 17.44 -9.81
CA ILE A 34 -3.77 17.17 -10.28
C ILE A 34 -4.76 18.10 -9.58
N ALA A 35 -4.57 18.36 -8.28
CA ALA A 35 -5.46 19.24 -7.50
C ALA A 35 -5.47 20.69 -8.01
N ARG A 36 -4.42 21.12 -8.71
CA ARG A 36 -4.38 22.42 -9.41
C ARG A 36 -5.28 22.49 -10.64
N ARG A 37 -5.72 21.35 -11.17
CA ARG A 37 -6.52 21.24 -12.40
C ARG A 37 -7.95 20.78 -12.14
N THR A 38 -8.19 20.12 -11.01
CA THR A 38 -9.52 19.65 -10.60
C THR A 38 -9.68 19.67 -9.09
N HIS A 39 -10.87 20.06 -8.64
CA HIS A 39 -11.27 19.96 -7.23
C HIS A 39 -11.97 18.63 -6.90
N SER A 40 -12.15 17.75 -7.89
CA SER A 40 -12.81 16.46 -7.68
C SER A 40 -11.91 15.49 -6.93
N ARG A 41 -12.25 15.21 -5.67
CA ARG A 41 -11.58 14.20 -4.83
C ARG A 41 -11.60 12.82 -5.46
N VAL A 42 -12.69 12.47 -6.15
CA VAL A 42 -12.81 11.19 -6.86
C VAL A 42 -11.77 11.09 -7.97
N VAL A 43 -11.59 12.16 -8.76
CA VAL A 43 -10.58 12.18 -9.84
C VAL A 43 -9.17 12.06 -9.28
N LEU A 44 -8.86 12.77 -8.18
CA LEU A 44 -7.57 12.64 -7.50
C LEU A 44 -7.28 11.19 -7.12
N ILE A 45 -8.21 10.57 -6.39
CA ILE A 45 -8.09 9.20 -5.90
C ILE A 45 -7.92 8.22 -7.07
N LEU A 46 -8.82 8.26 -8.06
CA LEU A 46 -8.81 7.29 -9.16
C LEU A 46 -7.54 7.39 -10.02
N LEU A 47 -7.09 8.61 -10.35
CA LEU A 47 -5.93 8.78 -11.23
C LEU A 47 -4.63 8.36 -10.56
N THR A 48 -4.35 8.86 -9.36
CA THR A 48 -3.07 8.52 -8.69
C THR A 48 -3.02 7.06 -8.27
N SER A 49 -4.15 6.49 -7.87
CA SER A 49 -4.22 5.07 -7.48
C SER A 49 -4.22 4.15 -8.69
N GLY A 50 -4.83 4.56 -9.81
CA GLY A 50 -4.75 3.88 -11.09
C GLY A 50 -3.31 3.75 -11.56
N LEU A 51 -2.58 4.87 -11.62
CA LEU A 51 -1.17 4.87 -12.02
C LEU A 51 -0.32 4.00 -11.07
N PHE A 52 -0.56 4.09 -9.76
CA PHE A 52 0.12 3.27 -8.78
C PHE A 52 -0.13 1.77 -9.03
N GLY A 53 -1.38 1.35 -9.21
CA GLY A 53 -1.73 -0.04 -9.50
C GLY A 53 -1.11 -0.56 -10.80
N PHE A 54 -1.13 0.23 -11.87
CA PHE A 54 -0.50 -0.17 -13.16
C PHE A 54 1.01 -0.42 -13.04
N LEU A 55 1.71 0.33 -12.19
CA LEU A 55 3.14 0.13 -11.97
C LEU A 55 3.48 -1.13 -11.17
N HIS A 56 2.47 -1.77 -10.56
CA HIS A 56 2.62 -2.99 -9.78
C HIS A 56 2.30 -4.27 -10.57
N ILE A 57 2.08 -4.18 -11.88
CA ILE A 57 1.94 -5.38 -12.71
C ILE A 57 3.26 -6.16 -12.68
N ASP A 58 3.27 -7.32 -12.02
CA ASP A 58 4.42 -8.22 -11.93
C ASP A 58 4.23 -9.40 -12.91
N PRO A 59 5.08 -9.53 -13.94
CA PRO A 59 4.98 -10.63 -14.92
C PRO A 59 5.35 -12.01 -14.36
N SER A 60 5.83 -12.10 -13.11
CA SER A 60 6.07 -13.38 -12.43
C SER A 60 4.80 -14.04 -11.90
N PHE A 61 3.69 -13.30 -11.83
CA PHE A 61 2.38 -13.84 -11.49
C PHE A 61 1.65 -14.41 -12.70
N ASP A 62 0.76 -15.39 -12.46
CA ASP A 62 -0.22 -15.79 -13.47
C ASP A 62 -1.24 -14.65 -13.73
N GLU A 63 -2.00 -14.73 -14.82
CA GLU A 63 -2.91 -13.63 -15.20
C GLU A 63 -3.93 -13.27 -14.10
N PRO A 64 -4.58 -14.23 -13.42
CA PRO A 64 -5.46 -13.91 -12.29
C PRO A 64 -4.74 -13.21 -11.13
N GLN A 65 -3.56 -13.68 -10.73
CA GLN A 65 -2.77 -13.09 -9.65
C GLN A 65 -2.28 -11.69 -10.05
N ALA A 66 -1.79 -11.50 -11.27
CA ALA A 66 -1.35 -10.19 -11.75
C ALA A 66 -2.49 -9.16 -11.71
N LEU A 67 -3.69 -9.54 -12.17
CA LEU A 67 -4.88 -8.68 -12.10
C LEU A 67 -5.28 -8.40 -10.65
N ALA A 68 -5.30 -9.42 -9.79
CA ALA A 68 -5.62 -9.26 -8.38
C ALA A 68 -4.63 -8.32 -7.67
N PHE A 69 -3.33 -8.45 -7.93
CA PHE A 69 -2.30 -7.63 -7.30
C PHE A 69 -2.38 -6.16 -7.76
N MET A 70 -2.65 -5.93 -9.04
CA MET A 70 -2.92 -4.60 -9.58
C MET A 70 -4.14 -3.95 -8.90
N LEU A 71 -5.22 -4.70 -8.68
CA LEU A 71 -6.43 -4.21 -8.00
C LEU A 71 -6.18 -3.96 -6.50
N LEU A 72 -5.39 -4.80 -5.83
CA LEU A 72 -5.00 -4.60 -4.43
C LEU A 72 -4.15 -3.35 -4.25
N THR A 73 -3.15 -3.15 -5.11
CA THR A 73 -2.27 -1.97 -5.07
C THR A 73 -3.01 -0.70 -5.46
N PHE A 74 -3.98 -0.79 -6.39
CA PHE A 74 -4.96 0.28 -6.62
C PHE A 74 -5.76 0.60 -5.35
N GLY A 75 -6.32 -0.40 -4.67
CA GLY A 75 -7.10 -0.23 -3.45
C GLY A 75 -6.29 0.37 -2.30
N PHE A 76 -5.08 -0.14 -2.09
CA PHE A 76 -4.07 0.43 -1.20
C PHE A 76 -3.85 1.91 -1.53
N GLY A 77 -3.66 2.20 -2.81
CA GLY A 77 -3.38 3.56 -3.23
C GLY A 77 -4.54 4.53 -3.02
N ALA A 78 -5.77 4.04 -3.13
CA ALA A 78 -6.97 4.80 -2.87
C ALA A 78 -7.10 5.14 -1.38
N ILE A 79 -6.80 4.18 -0.49
CA ILE A 79 -6.76 4.39 0.95
C ILE A 79 -5.67 5.40 1.33
N ALA A 80 -4.45 5.24 0.80
CA ALA A 80 -3.35 6.16 1.04
C ALA A 80 -3.69 7.60 0.59
N CYS A 81 -4.30 7.76 -0.59
CA CYS A 81 -4.77 9.05 -1.08
C CYS A 81 -5.86 9.64 -0.16
N LEU A 82 -6.81 8.82 0.28
CA LEU A 82 -7.86 9.25 1.22
C LEU A 82 -7.28 9.71 2.56
N LEU A 83 -6.27 9.02 3.08
CA LEU A 83 -5.57 9.40 4.31
C LEU A 83 -4.94 10.79 4.17
N VAL A 84 -4.25 11.07 3.05
CA VAL A 84 -3.67 12.41 2.80
C VAL A 84 -4.75 13.47 2.70
N ILE A 85 -5.83 13.22 1.96
CA ILE A 85 -6.94 14.17 1.80
C ILE A 85 -7.60 14.50 3.15
N ARG A 86 -7.71 13.53 4.06
CA ARG A 86 -8.38 13.72 5.35
C ARG A 86 -7.50 14.34 6.42
N THR A 87 -6.26 13.88 6.50
CA THR A 87 -5.34 14.32 7.56
C THR A 87 -4.56 15.57 7.16
N GLY A 88 -4.51 15.90 5.86
CA GLY A 88 -3.62 16.93 5.33
C GLY A 88 -2.14 16.56 5.46
N SER A 89 -1.82 15.32 5.86
CA SER A 89 -0.46 14.88 6.16
C SER A 89 -0.04 13.71 5.28
N LEU A 90 1.14 13.84 4.69
CA LEU A 90 1.80 12.75 3.98
C LEU A 90 2.26 11.64 4.94
N SER A 91 2.52 11.96 6.20
CA SER A 91 2.99 10.98 7.20
C SER A 91 1.99 9.86 7.46
N ALA A 92 0.68 10.14 7.34
CA ALA A 92 -0.36 9.12 7.50
C ALA A 92 -0.29 8.07 6.39
N ALA A 93 -0.09 8.48 5.13
CA ALA A 93 0.07 7.57 4.01
C ALA A 93 1.39 6.80 4.09
N ILE A 94 2.50 7.48 4.45
CA ILE A 94 3.80 6.84 4.64
C ILE A 94 3.75 5.76 5.73
N GLY A 95 3.18 6.08 6.89
CA GLY A 95 3.05 5.11 7.99
C GLY A 95 2.19 3.91 7.62
N PHE A 96 1.08 4.14 6.91
CA PHE A 96 0.23 3.07 6.38
C PHE A 96 1.00 2.17 5.40
N HIS A 97 1.76 2.76 4.48
CA HIS A 97 2.59 2.04 3.51
C HIS A 97 3.69 1.20 4.19
N ILE A 98 4.44 1.80 5.12
CA ILE A 98 5.47 1.10 5.87
C ILE A 98 4.88 -0.12 6.59
N ALA A 99 3.74 0.05 7.27
CA ALA A 99 3.09 -1.04 7.99
C ALA A 99 2.67 -2.18 7.06
N ALA A 100 2.04 -1.87 5.92
CA ALA A 100 1.64 -2.85 4.93
C ALA A 100 2.86 -3.59 4.34
N ASN A 101 3.90 -2.87 3.94
CA ASN A 101 5.08 -3.48 3.32
C ASN A 101 5.90 -4.28 4.33
N TRP A 102 6.03 -3.84 5.58
CA TRP A 102 6.67 -4.67 6.60
C TRP A 102 5.89 -5.96 6.84
N ALA A 103 4.55 -5.90 6.90
CA ALA A 103 3.75 -7.11 7.04
C ALA A 103 3.97 -8.08 5.87
N ALA A 104 3.89 -7.58 4.62
CA ALA A 104 3.96 -8.41 3.42
C ALA A 104 5.38 -8.85 3.00
N LEU A 105 6.43 -8.11 3.38
CA LEU A 105 7.82 -8.41 2.97
C LEU A 105 8.68 -9.00 4.09
N LEU A 106 8.43 -8.61 5.35
CA LEU A 106 9.28 -8.95 6.49
C LEU A 106 8.63 -9.89 7.49
N VAL A 107 7.30 -9.90 7.59
CA VAL A 107 6.60 -10.74 8.58
C VAL A 107 6.03 -12.00 7.94
N VAL A 108 5.17 -11.87 6.93
CA VAL A 108 4.50 -12.99 6.27
C VAL A 108 4.69 -12.87 4.75
N GLY A 109 5.25 -13.91 4.14
CA GLY A 109 5.53 -13.92 2.71
C GLY A 109 5.54 -15.33 2.11
N THR A 110 5.96 -15.41 0.84
CA THR A 110 6.11 -16.69 0.14
C THR A 110 7.55 -16.90 -0.30
N GLU A 111 8.02 -18.14 -0.23
CA GLU A 111 9.29 -18.55 -0.81
C GLU A 111 9.07 -18.86 -2.29
N LEU A 112 9.56 -17.97 -3.15
CA LEU A 112 9.55 -18.18 -4.60
C LEU A 112 10.92 -18.67 -5.06
N PRO A 113 11.00 -19.63 -6.00
CA PRO A 113 12.26 -20.06 -6.58
C PRO A 113 13.06 -18.85 -7.10
N GLY A 114 14.28 -18.64 -6.59
CA GLY A 114 15.15 -17.53 -6.99
C GLY A 114 14.91 -16.19 -6.27
N ARG A 115 13.87 -16.07 -5.42
CA ARG A 115 13.71 -14.96 -4.48
C ARG A 115 14.09 -15.47 -3.09
N GLY A 116 15.13 -14.88 -2.49
CA GLY A 116 15.55 -15.26 -1.13
C GLY A 116 14.44 -15.02 -0.10
N VAL A 117 14.47 -15.76 1.00
CA VAL A 117 13.50 -15.59 2.09
C VAL A 117 13.80 -14.30 2.84
N THR A 118 12.84 -13.37 2.84
CA THR A 118 12.94 -12.09 3.57
C THR A 118 11.92 -11.97 4.70
N SER A 119 11.02 -12.94 4.85
CA SER A 119 9.95 -12.92 5.85
C SER A 119 10.21 -13.87 7.02
N LEU A 120 9.78 -13.47 8.22
CA LEU A 120 9.88 -14.28 9.44
C LEU A 120 9.07 -15.58 9.33
N TRP A 121 7.94 -15.52 8.66
CA TRP A 121 7.11 -16.67 8.30
C TRP A 121 6.96 -16.71 6.80
N ALA A 122 7.40 -17.80 6.20
CA ALA A 122 7.36 -17.99 4.77
C ALA A 122 6.57 -19.27 4.44
N PHE A 123 5.65 -19.12 3.50
CA PHE A 123 4.85 -20.21 2.96
C PHE A 123 5.35 -20.57 1.55
N ASP A 124 4.95 -21.72 1.03
CA ASP A 124 5.20 -22.02 -0.38
C ASP A 124 4.35 -21.13 -1.30
N GLY A 125 4.60 -21.21 -2.62
CA GLY A 125 3.88 -20.42 -3.62
C GLY A 125 2.36 -20.68 -3.66
N SER A 126 1.83 -21.75 -3.07
CA SER A 126 0.38 -21.99 -3.02
C SER A 126 -0.34 -20.98 -2.11
N ALA A 127 0.38 -20.31 -1.21
CA ALA A 127 -0.16 -19.31 -0.31
C ALA A 127 -0.34 -17.92 -0.92
N ILE A 128 0.12 -17.66 -2.16
CA ILE A 128 0.02 -16.34 -2.80
C ILE A 128 -1.43 -15.86 -2.84
N SER A 129 -2.34 -16.61 -3.46
CA SER A 129 -3.74 -16.19 -3.59
C SER A 129 -4.47 -16.04 -2.25
N PRO A 130 -4.30 -16.95 -1.25
CA PRO A 130 -4.81 -16.73 0.10
C PRO A 130 -4.28 -15.46 0.78
N LEU A 131 -2.98 -15.15 0.66
CA LEU A 131 -2.39 -13.95 1.24
C LEU A 131 -2.91 -12.68 0.57
N MET A 132 -3.04 -12.69 -0.76
CA MET A 132 -3.65 -11.58 -1.51
C MET A 132 -5.12 -11.35 -1.10
N LEU A 133 -5.87 -12.42 -0.83
CA LEU A 133 -7.22 -12.30 -0.31
C LEU A 133 -7.21 -11.68 1.11
N ALA A 134 -6.29 -12.09 1.97
CA ALA A 134 -6.13 -11.52 3.30
C ALA A 134 -5.81 -10.02 3.24
N ASP A 135 -4.91 -9.61 2.34
CA ASP A 135 -4.60 -8.20 2.08
C ASP A 135 -5.85 -7.45 1.59
N GLY A 136 -6.63 -8.03 0.67
CA GLY A 136 -7.87 -7.45 0.20
C GLY A 136 -8.90 -7.25 1.32
N VAL A 137 -9.04 -8.22 2.22
CA VAL A 137 -9.89 -8.12 3.42
C VAL A 137 -9.37 -7.03 4.36
N ALA A 138 -8.06 -6.94 4.58
CA ALA A 138 -7.46 -5.92 5.43
C ALA A 138 -7.67 -4.51 4.85
N LEU A 139 -7.52 -4.33 3.53
CA LEU A 139 -7.81 -3.07 2.84
C LEU A 139 -9.29 -2.71 2.93
N LEU A 140 -10.20 -3.66 2.68
CA LEU A 140 -11.64 -3.42 2.81
C LEU A 140 -12.02 -3.04 4.25
N ALA A 141 -11.49 -3.76 5.25
CA ALA A 141 -11.71 -3.44 6.65
C ALA A 141 -11.17 -2.04 7.00
N THR A 142 -9.99 -1.69 6.52
CA THR A 142 -9.40 -0.35 6.70
C THR A 142 -10.27 0.72 6.06
N TRP A 143 -10.78 0.48 4.84
CA TRP A 143 -11.71 1.39 4.16
C TRP A 143 -12.99 1.58 4.97
N ILE A 144 -13.63 0.48 5.40
CA ILE A 144 -14.86 0.54 6.22
C ILE A 144 -14.61 1.29 7.52
N TRP A 145 -13.50 0.99 8.21
CA TRP A 145 -13.11 1.68 9.44
C TRP A 145 -12.95 3.18 9.20
N LEU A 146 -12.28 3.57 8.11
CA LEU A 146 -12.13 4.97 7.73
C LEU A 146 -13.47 5.68 7.45
N GLN A 147 -14.53 4.98 7.05
CA GLN A 147 -15.87 5.54 6.91
C GLN A 147 -16.69 5.53 8.20
N SER A 148 -16.27 4.74 9.19
CA SER A 148 -17.00 4.59 10.45
C SER A 148 -16.89 5.85 11.32
N PRO A 149 -17.89 6.14 12.17
CA PRO A 149 -17.82 7.23 13.14
C PRO A 149 -16.74 7.01 14.22
N LEU A 150 -16.16 5.81 14.29
CA LEU A 150 -15.08 5.47 15.21
C LEU A 150 -13.70 5.92 14.71
N SER A 151 -13.58 6.28 13.43
CA SER A 151 -12.33 6.79 12.90
C SER A 151 -12.06 8.19 13.48
N PRO A 152 -10.95 8.40 14.20
CA PRO A 152 -10.57 9.75 14.65
C PRO A 152 -10.13 10.63 13.48
N LEU A 153 -10.00 10.06 12.27
CA LEU A 153 -9.54 10.73 11.05
C LEU A 153 -10.70 11.26 10.20
N LEU A 154 -11.87 11.50 10.80
CA LEU A 154 -12.99 12.14 10.10
C LEU A 154 -12.57 13.53 9.57
N PRO A 155 -13.06 13.94 8.39
CA PRO A 155 -12.86 15.32 7.93
C PRO A 155 -13.35 16.28 9.02
N ALA A 156 -12.57 17.32 9.31
CA ALA A 156 -13.05 18.41 10.16
C ALA A 156 -14.43 18.88 9.64
N PRO A 157 -15.41 19.15 10.54
CA PRO A 157 -16.70 19.69 10.10
C PRO A 157 -16.44 20.93 9.25
N ALA A 158 -17.14 21.04 8.12
CA ALA A 158 -17.03 22.21 7.27
C ALA A 158 -17.30 23.45 8.11
N GLN A 159 -16.33 24.37 8.16
CA GLN A 159 -16.58 25.68 8.76
C GLN A 159 -17.60 26.38 7.87
N THR A 160 -18.84 26.45 8.33
CA THR A 160 -19.94 27.24 7.73
C THR A 160 -19.78 28.70 8.08
#